data_AF-A0AAW2IKA3-F1
#
_entry.id   AF-A0AAW2IKA3-F1
#
_cell.length_a   1.000
_cell.length_b   1.000
_cell.length_c   1.000
_cell.angle_alpha   90.00
_cell.angle_beta   90.00
_cell.angle_gamma   90.00
#
_symmetry.space_group_name_H-M   'P 1'
#
loop_
_entity.id
_entity.type
_entity.pdbx_description
1 polymer ?
#
loop_
_entity_poly.entity_id
_entity_poly.type
_entity_poly.pdbx_seq_one_letter_code
_entity_poly.pdbx_strand_id
1 'polypeptide(L)'
;MSLIGSHIYLLNTTPLKIPHLLELGINAVELLPVFEFDEMEFQRRPNPRDHMINTWGYSTINFFAPMSRYASNGGGPLNASREFKEMVKALHNAGIEVILDVVYNHTNEADDENPYTTSFRGIDNKVYYMIDLNKNGQLLNFSGCGNTLNCNHPVVMELILDSLRHWVVEYHVDGFRFDLASVLCRGTDGSPLSAPPLVKAIAKDSILSRCKIIAEPWDCGGLYLVGKFPNWDRWAEWNGKYRDDVRRFIKGDTGMKGGFATRIAGSADLYRVNKRKPCHGINFVIAHDGFTLYDLVSYNFKHNDNNGEGEMMEAMTILAGTVVLKVDLSSTYLTFELVLDLGFLVSHFLVIVL
;
A
#
# COMPACT_ATOMS: atom_id res chain seq x y z
N MET A 1 -0.43 -13.12 26.76
CA MET A 1 -0.64 -14.08 25.64
C MET A 1 -2.11 -14.17 25.24
N SER A 2 -2.84 -13.05 25.09
CA SER A 2 -4.25 -13.07 24.60
C SER A 2 -4.81 -11.68 24.18
N LEU A 3 -3.99 -10.73 23.70
CA LEU A 3 -4.45 -9.36 23.39
C LEU A 3 -4.35 -8.96 21.90
N ILE A 4 -4.07 -9.89 21.01
CA ILE A 4 -3.99 -9.62 19.56
C ILE A 4 -5.12 -10.41 18.89
N GLY A 5 -6.35 -9.94 19.12
CA GLY A 5 -7.57 -10.53 18.59
C GLY A 5 -7.97 -9.90 17.26
N SER A 6 -7.93 -10.70 16.21
CA SER A 6 -8.82 -10.71 15.04
C SER A 6 -9.46 -9.38 14.61
N HIS A 7 -8.91 -8.74 13.58
CA HIS A 7 -9.33 -7.42 13.11
C HIS A 7 -10.30 -7.41 11.91
N ILE A 8 -10.45 -8.49 11.13
CA ILE A 8 -11.56 -8.63 10.15
C ILE A 8 -12.90 -8.75 10.90
N TYR A 9 -12.90 -9.35 12.10
CA TYR A 9 -14.06 -9.39 12.98
C TYR A 9 -14.63 -8.00 13.29
N LEU A 10 -13.77 -7.00 13.50
CA LEU A 10 -14.21 -5.67 13.96
C LEU A 10 -15.07 -4.90 12.95
N LEU A 11 -14.93 -5.16 11.64
CA LEU A 11 -15.80 -4.55 10.64
C LEU A 11 -17.16 -5.28 10.52
N ASN A 12 -17.20 -6.59 10.78
CA ASN A 12 -18.45 -7.37 10.74
C ASN A 12 -19.26 -7.34 12.04
N THR A 13 -18.64 -7.12 13.20
CA THR A 13 -19.31 -7.33 14.50
C THR A 13 -19.41 -6.12 15.41
N THR A 14 -18.89 -4.95 15.00
CA THR A 14 -19.16 -3.72 15.75
C THR A 14 -20.24 -2.93 15.03
N PRO A 15 -21.50 -2.89 15.52
CA PRO A 15 -22.62 -2.15 14.92
C PRO A 15 -22.37 -0.65 14.71
N LEU A 16 -21.21 -0.14 15.12
CA LEU A 16 -20.83 1.27 15.15
C LEU A 16 -19.85 1.68 14.03
N LYS A 17 -19.14 0.75 13.36
CA LYS A 17 -18.08 1.13 12.41
C LYS A 17 -18.62 1.70 11.11
N ILE A 18 -19.50 0.98 10.39
CA ILE A 18 -20.11 1.49 9.15
C ILE A 18 -20.85 2.82 9.37
N PRO A 19 -21.70 2.97 10.42
CA PRO A 19 -22.31 4.27 10.72
C PRO A 19 -21.30 5.40 10.89
N HIS A 20 -20.19 5.14 11.60
CA HIS A 20 -19.12 6.12 11.76
C HIS A 20 -18.44 6.47 10.44
N LEU A 21 -18.16 5.50 9.57
CA LEU A 21 -17.59 5.75 8.25
C LEU A 21 -18.52 6.62 7.38
N LEU A 22 -19.82 6.37 7.44
CA LEU A 22 -20.83 7.17 6.74
C LEU A 22 -20.94 8.58 7.31
N GLU A 23 -20.91 8.73 8.64
CA GLU A 23 -20.90 10.04 9.31
C GLU A 23 -19.66 10.86 8.95
N LEU A 24 -18.50 10.21 8.87
CA LEU A 24 -17.25 10.80 8.40
C LEU A 24 -17.30 11.17 6.91
N GLY A 25 -18.32 10.72 6.18
CA GLY A 25 -18.63 11.12 4.81
C GLY A 25 -17.82 10.37 3.76
N ILE A 26 -17.30 9.21 4.10
CA ILE A 26 -16.35 8.47 3.28
C ILE A 26 -17.03 7.46 2.38
N ASN A 27 -16.41 7.11 1.26
CA ASN A 27 -17.00 6.21 0.27
C ASN A 27 -16.03 5.15 -0.27
N ALA A 28 -14.81 5.10 0.26
CA ALA A 28 -13.93 3.97 0.04
C ALA A 28 -13.18 3.66 1.35
N VAL A 29 -12.67 2.45 1.49
CA VAL A 29 -11.65 2.10 2.50
C VAL A 29 -10.45 1.49 1.80
N GLU A 30 -9.25 2.00 2.08
CA GLU A 30 -7.99 1.42 1.64
C GLU A 30 -7.41 0.60 2.80
N LEU A 31 -7.46 -0.72 2.67
CA LEU A 31 -6.93 -1.64 3.68
C LEU A 31 -5.42 -1.77 3.49
N LEU A 32 -4.65 -1.65 4.56
CA LEU A 32 -3.26 -2.12 4.59
C LEU A 32 -3.20 -3.61 4.18
N PRO A 33 -2.02 -4.13 3.81
CA PRO A 33 -1.89 -5.47 3.25
C PRO A 33 -2.69 -6.54 4.00
N VAL A 34 -3.65 -7.14 3.29
CA VAL A 34 -4.51 -8.22 3.80
C VAL A 34 -4.14 -9.58 3.23
N PHE A 35 -3.14 -9.66 2.36
CA PHE A 35 -2.61 -10.92 1.86
C PHE A 35 -1.92 -11.66 3.01
N GLU A 36 -1.93 -12.99 3.02
CA GLU A 36 -1.23 -13.76 4.04
C GLU A 36 0.25 -13.36 4.07
N PHE A 37 0.73 -12.91 5.23
CA PHE A 37 2.08 -12.39 5.44
C PHE A 37 2.72 -12.99 6.70
N ASP A 38 4.05 -12.93 6.77
CA ASP A 38 4.76 -13.43 7.95
C ASP A 38 4.86 -12.38 9.05
N GLU A 39 3.92 -12.43 10.01
CA GLU A 39 3.97 -11.51 11.16
C GLU A 39 5.21 -11.71 12.04
N MET A 40 5.80 -12.91 12.01
CA MET A 40 6.93 -13.28 12.86
C MET A 40 8.26 -13.05 12.15
N GLU A 41 8.28 -12.27 11.06
CA GLU A 41 9.49 -12.11 10.25
C GLU A 41 10.69 -11.58 11.05
N PHE A 42 10.45 -10.71 12.04
CA PHE A 42 11.50 -10.18 12.90
C PHE A 42 12.00 -11.18 13.92
N GLN A 43 11.23 -12.24 14.20
CA GLN A 43 11.58 -13.29 15.16
C GLN A 43 12.30 -14.49 14.54
N ARG A 44 12.51 -14.48 13.21
CA ARG A 44 13.19 -15.59 12.50
C ARG A 44 14.62 -15.81 12.97
N ARG A 45 15.28 -14.76 13.47
CA ARG A 45 16.65 -14.80 13.97
C ARG A 45 16.89 -13.68 14.99
N PRO A 46 17.87 -13.81 15.90
CA PRO A 46 18.24 -12.73 16.81
C PRO A 46 18.64 -11.47 16.04
N ASN A 47 17.97 -10.36 16.34
CA ASN A 47 18.24 -9.03 15.75
C ASN A 47 17.58 -7.96 16.63
N PRO A 48 17.88 -6.66 16.43
CA PRO A 48 17.34 -5.61 17.30
C PRO A 48 15.80 -5.47 17.30
N ARG A 49 15.10 -6.06 16.33
CA ARG A 49 13.63 -6.09 16.22
C ARG A 49 13.01 -7.42 16.64
N ASP A 50 13.77 -8.39 17.17
CA ASP A 50 13.22 -9.72 17.46
C ASP A 50 12.14 -9.75 18.56
N HIS A 51 11.96 -8.68 19.33
CA HIS A 51 10.82 -8.50 20.23
C HIS A 51 9.54 -8.02 19.54
N MET A 52 9.62 -7.63 18.27
CA MET A 52 8.53 -7.06 17.50
C MET A 52 7.77 -8.12 16.68
N ILE A 53 6.61 -7.69 16.19
CA ILE A 53 5.74 -8.42 15.27
C ILE A 53 5.44 -7.47 14.11
N ASN A 54 5.43 -7.96 12.88
CA ASN A 54 4.97 -7.17 11.74
C ASN A 54 3.45 -6.98 11.84
N THR A 55 3.02 -5.75 12.07
CA THR A 55 1.61 -5.37 12.19
C THR A 55 1.05 -4.73 10.93
N TRP A 56 1.90 -4.26 10.01
CA TRP A 56 1.49 -3.60 8.77
C TRP A 56 1.19 -4.58 7.65
N GLY A 57 1.91 -5.71 7.60
CA GLY A 57 1.65 -6.79 6.64
C GLY A 57 2.43 -6.73 5.32
N TYR A 58 3.34 -5.77 5.15
CA TYR A 58 4.23 -5.66 3.97
C TYR A 58 5.34 -6.74 3.96
N SER A 59 4.97 -8.01 4.06
CA SER A 59 5.86 -9.17 4.02
C SER A 59 5.11 -10.41 3.53
N THR A 60 4.53 -10.29 2.32
CA THR A 60 3.57 -11.26 1.78
C THR A 60 4.21 -12.63 1.51
N ILE A 61 3.52 -13.69 1.94
CA ILE A 61 3.84 -15.10 1.68
C ILE A 61 3.07 -15.61 0.46
N ASN A 62 1.78 -15.22 0.34
CA ASN A 62 0.88 -15.70 -0.70
C ASN A 62 -0.02 -14.59 -1.21
N PHE A 63 -0.19 -14.50 -2.53
CA PHE A 63 -0.97 -13.41 -3.15
C PHE A 63 -2.49 -13.62 -3.16
N PHE A 64 -3.00 -14.83 -2.87
CA PHE A 64 -4.41 -15.19 -3.04
C PHE A 64 -5.16 -15.36 -1.72
N ALA A 65 -4.45 -15.69 -0.64
CA ALA A 65 -5.04 -15.96 0.65
C ALA A 65 -5.19 -14.67 1.48
N PRO A 66 -6.36 -14.38 2.07
CA PRO A 66 -6.47 -13.36 3.09
C PRO A 66 -5.77 -13.80 4.38
N MET A 67 -5.25 -12.83 5.12
CA MET A 67 -4.51 -13.04 6.36
C MET A 67 -5.35 -13.80 7.40
N SER A 68 -4.95 -15.04 7.67
CA SER A 68 -5.66 -15.99 8.50
C SER A 68 -5.91 -15.50 9.93
N ARG A 69 -4.97 -14.74 10.51
CA ARG A 69 -5.10 -14.18 11.86
C ARG A 69 -6.09 -13.03 11.98
N TYR A 70 -6.48 -12.41 10.87
CA TYR A 70 -7.50 -11.39 10.93
C TYR A 70 -8.89 -12.01 11.15
N ALA A 71 -9.08 -13.30 10.89
CA ALA A 71 -10.32 -14.04 11.20
C ALA A 71 -10.68 -13.94 12.69
N SER A 72 -11.96 -13.76 12.97
CA SER A 72 -12.53 -13.72 14.31
C SER A 72 -12.11 -14.89 15.18
N ASN A 73 -11.75 -14.60 16.43
CA ASN A 73 -11.44 -15.61 17.45
C ASN A 73 -10.39 -16.64 17.00
N GLY A 74 -9.43 -16.24 16.15
CA GLY A 74 -8.43 -17.16 15.61
C GLY A 74 -9.03 -18.22 14.68
N GLY A 75 -10.11 -17.88 13.96
CA GLY A 75 -10.90 -18.78 13.14
C GLY A 75 -10.20 -19.40 11.93
N GLY A 76 -8.94 -19.03 11.69
CA GLY A 76 -8.10 -19.59 10.63
C GLY A 76 -8.50 -19.14 9.22
N PRO A 77 -7.88 -19.74 8.18
CA PRO A 77 -7.96 -19.23 6.81
C PRO A 77 -9.37 -19.29 6.20
N LEU A 78 -10.16 -20.32 6.53
CA LEU A 78 -11.53 -20.44 6.02
C LEU A 78 -12.45 -19.34 6.58
N ASN A 79 -12.33 -19.03 7.88
CA ASN A 79 -13.08 -17.93 8.47
C ASN A 79 -12.57 -16.58 7.96
N ALA A 80 -11.26 -16.38 7.79
CA ALA A 80 -10.71 -15.16 7.20
C ALA A 80 -11.33 -14.87 5.84
N SER A 81 -11.37 -15.89 4.96
CA SER A 81 -11.98 -15.76 3.64
C SER A 81 -13.48 -15.44 3.70
N ARG A 82 -14.24 -16.17 4.52
CA ARG A 82 -15.69 -15.92 4.66
C ARG A 82 -15.96 -14.52 5.21
N GLU A 83 -15.32 -14.16 6.31
CA GLU A 83 -15.55 -12.88 6.99
C GLU A 83 -15.10 -11.69 6.15
N PHE A 84 -14.02 -11.83 5.37
CA PHE A 84 -13.61 -10.79 4.43
C PHE A 84 -14.70 -10.51 3.38
N LYS A 85 -15.31 -11.56 2.81
CA LYS A 85 -16.43 -11.40 1.87
C LYS A 85 -17.66 -10.77 2.52
N GLU A 86 -17.96 -11.15 3.75
CA GLU A 86 -19.05 -10.56 4.53
C GLU A 86 -18.81 -9.07 4.79
N MET A 87 -17.56 -8.68 5.09
CA MET A 87 -17.15 -7.30 5.29
C MET A 87 -17.29 -6.48 4.01
N VAL A 88 -16.77 -6.97 2.89
CA VAL A 88 -16.92 -6.30 1.58
C VAL A 88 -18.40 -6.12 1.25
N LYS A 89 -19.21 -7.17 1.41
CA LYS A 89 -20.66 -7.09 1.20
C LYS A 89 -21.34 -6.04 2.09
N ALA A 90 -20.94 -5.94 3.36
CA ALA A 90 -21.50 -4.96 4.28
C ALA A 90 -21.12 -3.52 3.90
N LEU A 91 -19.87 -3.29 3.50
CA LEU A 91 -19.39 -1.98 3.02
C LEU A 91 -20.10 -1.57 1.73
N HIS A 92 -20.25 -2.50 0.77
CA HIS A 92 -20.98 -2.27 -0.48
C HIS A 92 -22.46 -1.93 -0.25
N ASN A 93 -23.13 -2.60 0.69
CA ASN A 93 -24.51 -2.27 1.05
C ASN A 93 -24.65 -0.84 1.61
N ALA A 94 -23.57 -0.30 2.18
CA ALA A 94 -23.49 1.08 2.65
C ALA A 94 -22.98 2.06 1.57
N GLY A 95 -22.66 1.59 0.36
CA GLY A 95 -22.11 2.42 -0.72
C GLY A 95 -20.64 2.78 -0.55
N ILE A 96 -19.89 1.99 0.23
CA ILE A 96 -18.45 2.17 0.48
C ILE A 96 -17.67 1.13 -0.31
N GLU A 97 -16.74 1.59 -1.16
CA GLU A 97 -15.83 0.76 -1.95
C GLU A 97 -14.68 0.20 -1.10
N VAL A 98 -14.06 -0.89 -1.54
CA VAL A 98 -12.92 -1.53 -0.88
C VAL A 98 -11.71 -1.55 -1.82
N ILE A 99 -10.62 -0.91 -1.39
CA ILE A 99 -9.34 -0.86 -2.08
C ILE A 99 -8.32 -1.64 -1.24
N LEU A 100 -7.51 -2.46 -1.88
CA LEU A 100 -6.45 -3.21 -1.20
C LEU A 100 -5.07 -2.61 -1.47
N ASP A 101 -4.31 -2.37 -0.41
CA ASP A 101 -2.87 -2.18 -0.50
C ASP A 101 -2.21 -3.54 -0.81
N VAL A 102 -1.50 -3.62 -1.93
CA VAL A 102 -0.96 -4.87 -2.47
C VAL A 102 0.54 -4.80 -2.67
N VAL A 103 1.22 -5.83 -2.18
CA VAL A 103 2.68 -5.98 -2.22
C VAL A 103 3.03 -7.08 -3.22
N TYR A 104 3.35 -6.66 -4.44
CA TYR A 104 3.87 -7.58 -5.48
C TYR A 104 5.36 -7.36 -5.76
N ASN A 105 5.97 -6.33 -5.16
CA ASN A 105 7.34 -5.95 -5.47
C ASN A 105 8.39 -6.84 -4.78
N HIS A 106 8.04 -7.48 -3.67
CA HIS A 106 8.88 -8.42 -2.92
C HIS A 106 8.03 -9.49 -2.23
N THR A 107 8.69 -10.43 -1.56
CA THR A 107 8.06 -11.50 -0.76
C THR A 107 8.74 -11.64 0.58
N ASN A 108 8.14 -12.42 1.48
CA ASN A 108 8.69 -12.73 2.79
C ASN A 108 10.00 -13.55 2.75
N GLU A 109 10.49 -14.02 1.60
CA GLU A 109 11.59 -15.00 1.51
C GLU A 109 13.02 -14.42 1.70
N ALA A 110 13.11 -13.17 2.19
CA ALA A 110 14.35 -12.48 2.59
C ALA A 110 15.43 -12.40 1.49
N ASP A 111 16.69 -12.15 1.86
CA ASP A 111 17.86 -12.00 0.97
C ASP A 111 18.66 -13.31 0.82
N ASP A 112 19.84 -13.24 0.19
CA ASP A 112 20.74 -14.40 0.05
C ASP A 112 21.63 -14.65 1.26
N GLU A 113 21.82 -13.66 2.14
CA GLU A 113 22.64 -13.80 3.34
C GLU A 113 21.89 -14.58 4.42
N ASN A 114 20.59 -14.33 4.55
CA ASN A 114 19.69 -14.93 5.52
C ASN A 114 18.41 -15.43 4.83
N PRO A 115 18.50 -16.44 3.94
CA PRO A 115 17.38 -16.89 3.15
C PRO A 115 16.28 -17.52 4.02
N TYR A 116 15.03 -17.26 3.67
CA TYR A 116 13.86 -17.85 4.35
C TYR A 116 12.93 -18.50 3.33
N THR A 117 13.21 -19.75 2.97
CA THR A 117 12.47 -20.45 1.90
C THR A 117 11.12 -20.96 2.39
N THR A 118 10.04 -20.36 1.90
CA THR A 118 8.64 -20.72 2.19
C THR A 118 7.87 -21.17 0.94
N SER A 119 8.22 -20.67 -0.25
CA SER A 119 7.45 -20.88 -1.48
C SER A 119 8.30 -20.68 -2.74
N PHE A 120 8.29 -19.48 -3.33
CA PHE A 120 8.74 -19.18 -4.68
C PHE A 120 10.21 -19.51 -4.91
N ARG A 121 11.07 -19.22 -3.94
CA ARG A 121 12.51 -19.50 -3.94
C ARG A 121 12.76 -21.01 -4.09
N GLY A 122 11.95 -21.84 -3.43
CA GLY A 122 12.03 -23.30 -3.51
C GLY A 122 11.42 -23.89 -4.78
N ILE A 123 10.44 -23.22 -5.38
CA ILE A 123 9.79 -23.65 -6.62
C ILE A 123 10.70 -23.34 -7.83
N ASP A 124 11.04 -22.06 -8.04
CA ASP A 124 11.99 -21.63 -9.08
C ASP A 124 12.49 -20.19 -8.81
N ASN A 125 13.60 -20.09 -8.10
CA ASN A 125 14.20 -18.81 -7.73
C ASN A 125 14.47 -17.88 -8.93
N LYS A 126 14.89 -18.42 -10.09
CA LYS A 126 15.30 -17.62 -11.25
C LYS A 126 14.11 -17.06 -12.03
N VAL A 127 12.98 -17.74 -11.95
CA VAL A 127 11.73 -17.28 -12.55
C VAL A 127 11.09 -16.20 -11.68
N TYR A 128 10.98 -16.45 -10.37
CA TYR A 128 10.23 -15.58 -9.47
C TYR A 128 10.98 -14.33 -9.02
N TYR A 129 12.31 -14.36 -8.93
CA TYR A 129 13.08 -13.21 -8.47
C TYR A 129 14.01 -12.64 -9.53
N MET A 130 14.23 -11.32 -9.43
CA MET A 130 15.25 -10.64 -10.22
C MET A 130 16.63 -11.06 -9.69
N ILE A 131 17.48 -11.54 -10.59
CA ILE A 131 18.83 -12.01 -10.26
C ILE A 131 19.88 -11.25 -11.09
N ASP A 132 20.99 -10.91 -10.46
CA ASP A 132 22.15 -10.36 -11.15
C ASP A 132 22.95 -11.50 -11.78
N LEU A 133 22.74 -11.72 -13.09
CA LEU A 133 23.47 -12.72 -13.86
C LEU A 133 24.98 -12.45 -13.93
N ASN A 134 25.42 -11.21 -13.69
CA ASN A 134 26.83 -10.84 -13.69
C ASN A 134 27.49 -10.99 -12.31
N LYS A 135 26.69 -11.14 -11.23
CA LYS A 135 27.17 -11.34 -9.85
C LYS A 135 26.68 -12.65 -9.28
N ASN A 136 27.09 -13.76 -9.89
CA ASN A 136 26.85 -15.12 -9.42
C ASN A 136 25.36 -15.48 -9.19
N GLY A 137 24.42 -14.75 -9.80
CA GLY A 137 22.98 -15.00 -9.62
C GLY A 137 22.42 -14.53 -8.28
N GLN A 138 23.07 -13.56 -7.62
CA GLN A 138 22.55 -12.92 -6.41
C GLN A 138 21.21 -12.21 -6.67
N LEU A 139 20.33 -12.19 -5.68
CA LEU A 139 19.08 -11.46 -5.73
C LEU A 139 19.32 -9.95 -5.84
N LEU A 140 18.58 -9.31 -6.73
CA LEU A 140 18.50 -7.85 -6.80
C LEU A 140 17.49 -7.35 -5.76
N ASN A 141 17.83 -6.26 -5.07
CA ASN A 141 17.03 -5.71 -3.97
C ASN A 141 16.67 -4.23 -4.22
N PHE A 142 15.69 -4.00 -5.08
CA PHE A 142 15.12 -2.67 -5.35
C PHE A 142 13.96 -2.31 -4.39
N SER A 143 13.42 -3.29 -3.67
CA SER A 143 12.37 -3.11 -2.65
C SER A 143 12.92 -2.64 -1.29
N GLY A 144 14.20 -2.90 -1.02
CA GLY A 144 14.78 -2.74 0.33
C GLY A 144 14.50 -3.91 1.27
N CYS A 145 13.66 -4.89 0.88
CA CYS A 145 13.25 -6.02 1.72
C CYS A 145 14.05 -7.33 1.47
N GLY A 146 15.16 -7.25 0.75
CA GLY A 146 16.11 -8.34 0.55
C GLY A 146 15.97 -9.07 -0.79
N ASN A 147 14.77 -9.07 -1.37
CA ASN A 147 14.50 -9.61 -2.70
C ASN A 147 13.62 -8.67 -3.53
N THR A 148 13.61 -8.85 -4.84
CA THR A 148 12.70 -8.18 -5.76
C THR A 148 12.05 -9.19 -6.68
N LEU A 149 10.72 -9.23 -6.68
CA LEU A 149 9.96 -10.14 -7.53
C LEU A 149 10.11 -9.73 -9.00
N ASN A 150 10.29 -10.72 -9.88
CA ASN A 150 10.50 -10.52 -11.30
C ASN A 150 9.18 -10.25 -12.04
N CYS A 151 8.53 -9.13 -11.71
CA CYS A 151 7.18 -8.77 -12.13
C CYS A 151 6.92 -8.79 -13.65
N ASN A 152 7.97 -8.63 -14.47
CA ASN A 152 7.86 -8.60 -15.93
C ASN A 152 8.30 -9.91 -16.60
N HIS A 153 8.62 -10.97 -15.84
CA HIS A 153 8.74 -12.33 -16.37
C HIS A 153 7.34 -12.89 -16.69
N PRO A 154 7.12 -13.58 -17.83
CA PRO A 154 5.79 -14.02 -18.25
C PRO A 154 5.00 -14.81 -17.19
N VAL A 155 5.66 -15.77 -16.52
CA VAL A 155 5.04 -16.60 -15.47
C VAL A 155 4.62 -15.77 -14.26
N VAL A 156 5.45 -14.82 -13.83
CA VAL A 156 5.18 -13.97 -12.66
C VAL A 156 4.11 -12.93 -13.00
N MET A 157 4.14 -12.38 -14.21
CA MET A 157 3.12 -11.47 -14.71
C MET A 157 1.75 -12.13 -14.72
N GLU A 158 1.65 -13.37 -15.18
CA GLU A 158 0.40 -14.16 -15.16
C GLU A 158 -0.08 -14.40 -13.72
N LEU A 159 0.83 -14.81 -12.82
CA LEU A 159 0.53 -14.97 -11.40
C LEU A 159 -0.06 -13.70 -10.76
N ILE A 160 0.54 -12.54 -11.02
CA ILE A 160 0.07 -11.25 -10.47
C ILE A 160 -1.30 -10.89 -11.06
N LEU A 161 -1.49 -11.05 -12.37
CA LEU A 161 -2.77 -10.78 -13.01
C LEU A 161 -3.87 -11.69 -12.47
N ASP A 162 -3.59 -12.98 -12.30
CA ASP A 162 -4.54 -13.95 -11.76
C ASP A 162 -4.87 -13.65 -10.29
N SER A 163 -3.90 -13.22 -9.50
CA SER A 163 -4.14 -12.74 -8.15
C SER A 163 -5.09 -11.53 -8.14
N LEU A 164 -4.79 -10.48 -8.91
CA LEU A 164 -5.64 -9.30 -9.00
C LEU A 164 -7.07 -9.66 -9.44
N ARG A 165 -7.21 -10.50 -10.48
CA ARG A 165 -8.51 -10.99 -10.95
C ARG A 165 -9.23 -11.80 -9.87
N HIS A 166 -8.51 -12.62 -9.12
CA HIS A 166 -9.07 -13.40 -8.01
C HIS A 166 -9.69 -12.48 -6.96
N TRP A 167 -8.99 -11.44 -6.51
CA TRP A 167 -9.53 -10.47 -5.54
C TRP A 167 -10.75 -9.70 -6.06
N VAL A 168 -10.80 -9.40 -7.35
CA VAL A 168 -11.98 -8.76 -7.95
C VAL A 168 -13.15 -9.72 -8.07
N VAL A 169 -12.92 -10.91 -8.63
CA VAL A 169 -14.00 -11.86 -8.97
C VAL A 169 -14.52 -12.60 -7.73
N GLU A 170 -13.62 -13.03 -6.85
CA GLU A 170 -13.98 -13.87 -5.70
C GLU A 170 -14.32 -13.05 -4.45
N TYR A 171 -13.63 -11.92 -4.26
CA TYR A 171 -13.77 -11.07 -3.08
C TYR A 171 -14.43 -9.73 -3.35
N HIS A 172 -14.76 -9.41 -4.61
CA HIS A 172 -15.45 -8.18 -5.02
C HIS A 172 -14.71 -6.89 -4.62
N VAL A 173 -13.38 -6.92 -4.64
CA VAL A 173 -12.54 -5.74 -4.39
C VAL A 173 -12.70 -4.72 -5.54
N ASP A 174 -12.81 -3.44 -5.19
CA ASP A 174 -13.07 -2.33 -6.12
C ASP A 174 -11.79 -1.66 -6.65
N GLY A 175 -10.63 -1.93 -6.03
CA GLY A 175 -9.38 -1.34 -6.46
C GLY A 175 -8.15 -1.83 -5.71
N PHE A 176 -7.00 -1.37 -6.17
CA PHE A 176 -5.70 -1.74 -5.62
C PHE A 176 -4.78 -0.52 -5.56
N ARG A 177 -4.09 -0.36 -4.43
CA ARG A 177 -2.93 0.52 -4.26
C ARG A 177 -1.67 -0.35 -4.24
N PHE A 178 -0.78 -0.12 -5.20
CA PHE A 178 0.42 -0.92 -5.38
C PHE A 178 1.58 -0.30 -4.61
N ASP A 179 2.06 -1.04 -3.61
CA ASP A 179 3.27 -0.73 -2.86
C ASP A 179 4.51 -0.78 -3.74
N LEU A 180 5.40 0.22 -3.58
CA LEU A 180 6.62 0.42 -4.36
C LEU A 180 6.43 0.12 -5.86
N ALA A 181 5.38 0.69 -6.45
CA ALA A 181 4.93 0.40 -7.82
C ALA A 181 6.02 0.63 -8.89
N SER A 182 7.05 1.44 -8.60
CA SER A 182 8.22 1.60 -9.49
C SER A 182 8.96 0.29 -9.75
N VAL A 183 8.95 -0.69 -8.83
CA VAL A 183 9.55 -2.01 -9.07
C VAL A 183 8.90 -2.72 -10.25
N LEU A 184 7.58 -2.57 -10.43
CA LEU A 184 6.84 -3.14 -11.55
C LEU A 184 7.28 -2.50 -12.89
N CYS A 185 7.98 -1.37 -12.83
CA CYS A 185 8.57 -0.70 -13.98
C CYS A 185 10.01 -1.15 -14.28
N ARG A 186 10.55 -2.17 -13.58
CA ARG A 186 11.89 -2.72 -13.85
C ARG A 186 11.83 -3.97 -14.71
N GLY A 187 12.77 -4.10 -15.63
CA GLY A 187 12.99 -5.29 -16.44
C GLY A 187 13.55 -6.44 -15.60
N THR A 188 13.68 -7.61 -16.22
CA THR A 188 14.23 -8.82 -15.58
C THR A 188 15.68 -8.63 -15.10
N ASP A 189 16.40 -7.68 -15.71
CA ASP A 189 17.76 -7.27 -15.36
C ASP A 189 17.81 -6.08 -14.38
N GLY A 190 16.65 -5.61 -13.89
CA GLY A 190 16.54 -4.47 -12.99
C GLY A 190 16.54 -3.10 -13.67
N SER A 191 16.74 -3.03 -15.00
CA SER A 191 16.76 -1.77 -15.75
C SER A 191 15.36 -1.13 -15.82
N PRO A 192 15.22 0.21 -15.73
CA PRO A 192 13.92 0.86 -15.87
C PRO A 192 13.33 0.69 -17.28
N LEU A 193 12.07 0.31 -17.36
CA LEU A 193 11.30 0.17 -18.59
C LEU A 193 10.40 1.38 -18.82
N SER A 194 10.42 1.93 -20.02
CA SER A 194 9.50 2.99 -20.44
C SER A 194 8.07 2.50 -20.69
N ALA A 195 7.93 1.23 -21.06
CA ALA A 195 6.64 0.56 -21.27
C ALA A 195 6.62 -0.81 -20.58
N PRO A 196 6.51 -0.85 -19.23
CA PRO A 196 6.53 -2.11 -18.49
C PRO A 196 5.36 -3.04 -18.87
N PRO A 197 5.64 -4.30 -19.28
CA PRO A 197 4.62 -5.26 -19.68
C PRO A 197 3.49 -5.45 -18.67
N LEU A 198 3.81 -5.68 -17.39
CA LEU A 198 2.81 -5.92 -16.34
C LEU A 198 1.90 -4.70 -16.13
N VAL A 199 2.48 -3.51 -16.01
CA VAL A 199 1.71 -2.26 -15.77
C VAL A 199 0.74 -2.00 -16.93
N LYS A 200 1.17 -2.25 -18.17
CA LYS A 200 0.31 -2.20 -19.36
C LYS A 200 -0.79 -3.26 -19.32
N ALA A 201 -0.46 -4.49 -18.95
CA ALA A 201 -1.41 -5.59 -18.88
C ALA A 201 -2.51 -5.31 -17.86
N ILE A 202 -2.17 -4.86 -16.65
CA ILE A 202 -3.14 -4.45 -15.62
C ILE A 202 -4.06 -3.33 -16.14
N ALA A 203 -3.50 -2.33 -16.83
CA ALA A 203 -4.29 -1.22 -17.38
C ALA A 203 -5.28 -1.65 -18.47
N LYS A 204 -4.98 -2.73 -19.21
CA LYS A 204 -5.76 -3.22 -20.35
C LYS A 204 -6.56 -4.49 -20.07
N ASP A 205 -6.45 -5.03 -18.87
CA ASP A 205 -7.22 -6.20 -18.45
C ASP A 205 -8.72 -5.88 -18.36
N SER A 206 -9.56 -6.76 -18.91
CA SER A 206 -11.00 -6.56 -18.99
C SER A 206 -11.72 -6.74 -17.65
N ILE A 207 -11.20 -7.59 -16.76
CA ILE A 207 -11.77 -7.77 -15.42
C ILE A 207 -11.40 -6.58 -14.55
N LEU A 208 -10.14 -6.13 -14.64
CA LEU A 208 -9.65 -5.00 -13.85
C LEU A 208 -10.12 -3.64 -14.39
N SER A 209 -10.75 -3.58 -15.57
CA SER A 209 -11.07 -2.32 -16.28
C SER A 209 -11.95 -1.36 -15.49
N ARG A 210 -12.72 -1.87 -14.51
CA ARG A 210 -13.58 -1.07 -13.63
C ARG A 210 -12.93 -0.74 -12.29
N CYS A 211 -11.82 -1.41 -11.95
CA CYS A 211 -11.13 -1.21 -10.69
C CYS A 211 -10.34 0.09 -10.70
N LYS A 212 -10.21 0.71 -9.51
CA LYS A 212 -9.28 1.80 -9.25
C LYS A 212 -7.87 1.22 -9.08
N ILE A 213 -6.90 1.83 -9.75
CA ILE A 213 -5.52 1.32 -9.77
C ILE A 213 -4.60 2.49 -9.41
N ILE A 214 -3.97 2.40 -8.24
CA ILE A 214 -3.18 3.47 -7.62
C ILE A 214 -1.75 2.97 -7.45
N ALA A 215 -0.77 3.78 -7.82
CA ALA A 215 0.65 3.48 -7.66
C ALA A 215 1.27 4.29 -6.52
N GLU A 216 2.18 3.67 -5.77
CA GLU A 216 3.28 4.36 -5.12
C GLU A 216 4.45 4.50 -6.11
N PRO A 217 4.64 5.65 -6.78
CA PRO A 217 5.53 5.76 -7.93
C PRO A 217 7.00 6.01 -7.52
N TRP A 218 7.52 5.26 -6.56
CA TRP A 218 8.93 5.23 -6.19
C TRP A 218 9.36 3.84 -5.68
N ASP A 219 10.66 3.57 -5.67
CA ASP A 219 11.25 2.37 -5.04
C ASP A 219 12.55 2.70 -4.28
N CYS A 220 13.01 1.75 -3.47
CA CYS A 220 14.25 1.88 -2.70
C CYS A 220 15.52 1.78 -3.58
N GLY A 221 15.37 1.33 -4.82
CA GLY A 221 16.42 1.29 -5.84
C GLY A 221 16.67 2.62 -6.56
N GLY A 222 16.06 3.71 -6.09
CA GLY A 222 16.25 5.08 -6.60
C GLY A 222 15.39 5.44 -7.82
N LEU A 223 14.44 4.59 -8.23
CA LEU A 223 13.55 4.90 -9.36
C LEU A 223 12.35 5.71 -8.91
N TYR A 224 12.43 7.03 -9.07
CA TYR A 224 11.37 7.98 -8.71
C TYR A 224 10.55 8.41 -9.94
N LEU A 225 9.27 8.04 -9.97
CA LEU A 225 8.37 8.18 -11.11
C LEU A 225 7.17 9.11 -10.87
N VAL A 226 7.11 9.87 -9.77
CA VAL A 226 5.98 10.80 -9.51
C VAL A 226 5.69 11.71 -10.71
N GLY A 227 4.46 11.62 -11.24
CA GLY A 227 3.98 12.37 -12.41
C GLY A 227 4.43 11.78 -13.75
N LYS A 228 5.30 10.77 -13.73
CA LYS A 228 5.89 10.08 -14.88
C LYS A 228 5.54 8.59 -14.91
N PHE A 229 4.77 8.07 -13.96
CA PHE A 229 4.41 6.67 -13.92
C PHE A 229 3.69 6.25 -15.22
N PRO A 230 4.10 5.15 -15.87
CA PRO A 230 3.41 4.63 -17.05
C PRO A 230 1.95 4.30 -16.74
N ASN A 231 1.00 5.07 -17.30
CA ASN A 231 -0.38 5.05 -16.80
C ASN A 231 -1.45 4.51 -17.77
N TRP A 232 -1.24 4.54 -19.09
CA TRP A 232 -2.23 4.14 -20.11
C TRP A 232 -3.68 4.63 -19.85
N ASP A 233 -3.83 5.86 -19.36
CA ASP A 233 -5.05 6.56 -18.95
C ASP A 233 -5.86 5.87 -17.83
N ARG A 234 -5.20 5.03 -17.02
CA ARG A 234 -5.82 4.19 -15.98
C ARG A 234 -5.22 4.38 -14.61
N TRP A 235 -3.89 4.49 -14.51
CA TRP A 235 -3.21 4.53 -13.22
C TRP A 235 -3.21 5.93 -12.61
N ALA A 236 -3.65 6.00 -11.35
CA ALA A 236 -3.43 7.13 -10.48
C ALA A 236 -2.14 6.92 -9.65
N GLU A 237 -1.61 7.98 -9.06
CA GLU A 237 -0.34 7.96 -8.33
C GLU A 237 -0.47 8.72 -7.01
N TRP A 238 0.05 8.15 -5.92
CA TRP A 238 0.33 8.90 -4.71
C TRP A 238 1.19 10.13 -5.00
N ASN A 239 0.65 11.29 -4.66
CA ASN A 239 1.27 12.58 -4.92
C ASN A 239 2.15 13.00 -3.73
N GLY A 240 3.32 12.37 -3.62
CA GLY A 240 4.30 12.74 -2.58
C GLY A 240 4.72 14.21 -2.61
N LYS A 241 4.70 14.85 -3.79
CA LYS A 241 4.95 16.30 -3.92
C LYS A 241 3.85 17.14 -3.28
N TYR A 242 2.58 16.71 -3.35
CA TYR A 242 1.50 17.38 -2.63
C TYR A 242 1.75 17.33 -1.13
N ARG A 243 2.01 16.11 -0.60
CA ARG A 243 2.32 15.90 0.81
C ARG A 243 3.41 16.85 1.29
N ASP A 244 4.55 16.86 0.60
CA ASP A 244 5.73 17.61 1.05
C ASP A 244 5.52 19.12 0.94
N ASP A 245 5.01 19.62 -0.18
CA ASP A 245 4.84 21.06 -0.38
C ASP A 245 3.75 21.65 0.54
N VAL A 246 2.65 20.93 0.78
CA VAL A 246 1.59 21.37 1.70
C VAL A 246 2.11 21.38 3.14
N ARG A 247 2.81 20.33 3.57
CA ARG A 247 3.44 20.29 4.91
C ARG A 247 4.42 21.43 5.10
N ARG A 248 5.32 21.67 4.14
CA ARG A 248 6.32 22.75 4.19
C ARG A 248 5.68 24.13 4.18
N PHE A 249 4.60 24.33 3.41
CA PHE A 249 3.85 25.57 3.41
C PHE A 249 3.22 25.85 4.78
N ILE A 250 2.54 24.86 5.38
CA ILE A 250 1.90 24.99 6.70
C ILE A 250 2.95 25.21 7.80
N LYS A 251 4.08 24.50 7.74
CA LYS A 251 5.22 24.68 8.64
C LYS A 251 5.81 26.10 8.58
N GLY A 252 5.63 26.80 7.46
CA GLY A 252 6.14 28.17 7.26
C GLY A 252 7.49 28.25 6.54
N ASP A 253 7.87 27.23 5.78
CA ASP A 253 9.10 27.27 4.98
C ASP A 253 9.05 28.41 3.94
N THR A 254 10.16 29.13 3.78
CA THR A 254 10.27 30.24 2.82
C THR A 254 10.10 29.77 1.37
N GLY A 255 9.36 30.55 0.57
CA GLY A 255 9.23 30.32 -0.88
C GLY A 255 8.13 29.34 -1.30
N MET A 256 7.35 28.79 -0.37
CA MET A 256 6.40 27.71 -0.67
C MET A 256 5.09 28.13 -1.35
N LYS A 257 4.80 29.43 -1.49
CA LYS A 257 3.51 29.91 -2.06
C LYS A 257 3.20 29.34 -3.44
N GLY A 258 4.19 29.31 -4.34
CA GLY A 258 4.02 28.81 -5.71
C GLY A 258 3.80 27.29 -5.76
N GLY A 259 4.60 26.53 -4.99
CA GLY A 259 4.43 25.08 -4.85
C GLY A 259 3.05 24.75 -4.30
N PHE A 260 2.68 25.35 -3.17
CA PHE A 260 1.37 25.19 -2.54
C PHE A 260 0.21 25.48 -3.49
N ALA A 261 0.21 26.63 -4.17
CA ALA A 261 -0.84 26.97 -5.14
C ALA A 261 -0.95 25.94 -6.26
N THR A 262 0.19 25.42 -6.74
CA THR A 262 0.21 24.39 -7.77
C THR A 262 -0.37 23.06 -7.27
N ARG A 263 -0.07 22.67 -6.02
CA ARG A 263 -0.58 21.45 -5.39
C ARG A 263 -2.10 21.50 -5.20
N ILE A 264 -2.61 22.58 -4.60
CA ILE A 264 -4.06 22.77 -4.36
C ILE A 264 -4.84 22.86 -5.67
N ALA A 265 -4.23 23.38 -6.75
CA ALA A 265 -4.82 23.44 -8.08
C ALA A 265 -4.72 22.10 -8.87
N GLY A 266 -4.53 20.96 -8.20
CA GLY A 266 -4.54 19.64 -8.81
C GLY A 266 -3.23 19.23 -9.50
N SER A 267 -2.09 19.84 -9.11
CA SER A 267 -0.75 19.48 -9.60
C SER A 267 -0.63 19.37 -11.13
N ALA A 268 -1.12 20.38 -11.84
CA ALA A 268 -1.12 20.40 -13.31
C ALA A 268 0.30 20.29 -13.93
N ASP A 269 1.34 20.70 -13.22
CA ASP A 269 2.74 20.49 -13.62
C ASP A 269 3.15 19.00 -13.68
N LEU A 270 2.48 18.14 -12.93
CA LEU A 270 2.66 16.69 -12.94
C LEU A 270 1.70 16.01 -13.90
N TYR A 271 0.40 16.31 -13.79
CA TYR A 271 -0.65 15.48 -14.41
C TYR A 271 -1.26 16.08 -15.68
N ARG A 272 -1.04 17.36 -16.01
CA ARG A 272 -1.50 17.86 -17.33
C ARG A 272 -0.69 17.26 -18.48
N VAL A 273 0.51 16.77 -18.19
CA VAL A 273 1.35 16.06 -19.14
C VAL A 273 0.66 14.75 -19.54
N ASN A 274 0.74 14.39 -20.83
CA ASN A 274 0.16 13.17 -21.39
C ASN A 274 -1.37 13.03 -21.20
N LYS A 275 -2.11 14.16 -21.23
CA LYS A 275 -3.60 14.22 -21.15
C LYS A 275 -4.20 13.64 -19.86
N ARG A 276 -3.41 13.48 -18.80
CA ARG A 276 -3.96 13.04 -17.52
C ARG A 276 -4.74 14.18 -16.87
N LYS A 277 -5.59 13.78 -15.93
CA LYS A 277 -6.53 14.64 -15.21
C LYS A 277 -6.09 14.77 -13.75
N PRO A 278 -6.56 15.80 -13.01
CA PRO A 278 -6.26 15.95 -11.58
C PRO A 278 -6.50 14.69 -10.75
N CYS A 279 -7.54 13.89 -11.08
CA CYS A 279 -7.85 12.62 -10.41
C CYS A 279 -6.77 11.53 -10.54
N HIS A 280 -5.75 11.72 -11.39
CA HIS A 280 -4.60 10.81 -11.45
C HIS A 280 -3.56 11.14 -10.39
N GLY A 281 -3.66 12.30 -9.76
CA GLY A 281 -2.86 12.69 -8.60
C GLY A 281 -3.64 12.45 -7.33
N ILE A 282 -3.12 11.55 -6.52
CA ILE A 282 -3.73 11.13 -5.28
C ILE A 282 -3.13 11.96 -4.14
N ASN A 283 -3.85 12.98 -3.68
CA ASN A 283 -3.31 13.94 -2.71
C ASN A 283 -3.35 13.35 -1.29
N PHE A 284 -2.40 13.70 -0.45
CA PHE A 284 -2.45 13.31 0.96
C PHE A 284 -1.50 14.16 1.78
N VAL A 285 -1.84 14.34 3.06
CA VAL A 285 -0.96 14.98 4.01
C VAL A 285 -0.31 13.95 4.93
N ILE A 286 -0.95 12.81 5.20
CA ILE A 286 -0.47 11.76 6.11
C ILE A 286 -0.70 10.40 5.44
N ALA A 287 0.13 9.42 5.76
CA ALA A 287 0.00 8.02 5.37
C ALA A 287 0.41 7.15 6.58
N HIS A 288 0.43 5.83 6.41
CA HIS A 288 0.95 4.90 7.40
C HIS A 288 2.46 5.08 7.60
N ASP A 289 3.15 5.51 6.54
CA ASP A 289 4.55 5.92 6.59
C ASP A 289 4.72 7.31 7.20
N GLY A 290 5.49 7.35 8.30
CA GLY A 290 5.90 8.58 8.99
C GLY A 290 4.93 8.98 10.10
N PHE A 291 4.86 10.27 10.42
CA PHE A 291 4.02 10.81 11.49
C PHE A 291 2.51 10.65 11.23
N THR A 292 1.71 10.47 12.29
CA THR A 292 0.28 10.79 12.25
C THR A 292 0.05 12.30 12.07
N LEU A 293 -1.19 12.72 11.82
CA LEU A 293 -1.51 14.15 11.76
C LEU A 293 -1.19 14.88 13.08
N TYR A 294 -1.49 14.24 14.21
CA TYR A 294 -1.19 14.79 15.53
C TYR A 294 0.32 14.89 15.76
N ASP A 295 1.06 13.85 15.43
CA ASP A 295 2.51 13.83 15.65
C ASP A 295 3.24 14.81 14.72
N LEU A 296 2.75 14.99 13.48
CA LEU A 296 3.31 15.93 12.51
C LEU A 296 3.38 17.36 13.04
N VAL A 297 2.43 17.75 13.90
CA VAL A 297 2.38 19.08 14.53
C VAL A 297 2.87 19.10 15.97
N SER A 298 3.19 17.94 16.54
CA SER A 298 3.63 17.80 17.92
C SER A 298 5.13 17.53 18.06
N TYR A 299 5.77 16.98 17.02
CA TYR A 299 7.17 16.57 17.05
C TYR A 299 7.97 17.15 15.87
N ASN A 300 9.22 17.52 16.15
CA ASN A 300 10.19 17.91 15.12
C ASN A 300 11.02 16.73 14.61
N PHE A 301 11.16 15.69 15.44
CA PHE A 301 12.02 14.54 15.18
C PHE A 301 11.26 13.26 15.47
N LYS A 302 11.62 12.18 14.75
CA LYS A 302 11.06 10.84 14.96
C LYS A 302 11.56 10.25 16.28
N HIS A 303 10.72 9.45 16.92
CA HIS A 303 11.04 8.75 18.17
C HIS A 303 10.79 7.26 17.98
N ASN A 304 11.73 6.59 17.31
CA ASN A 304 11.61 5.19 16.89
C ASN A 304 12.43 4.22 17.75
N ASP A 305 12.89 4.65 18.92
CA ASP A 305 13.82 3.89 19.76
C ASP A 305 13.30 2.50 20.14
N ASN A 306 11.97 2.37 20.29
CA ASN A 306 11.29 1.11 20.59
C ASN A 306 11.42 0.05 19.48
N ASN A 307 11.86 0.45 18.28
CA ASN A 307 12.13 -0.46 17.17
C ASN A 307 13.49 -1.14 17.27
N GLY A 308 14.35 -0.73 18.21
CA GLY A 308 15.66 -1.35 18.42
C GLY A 308 16.74 -0.99 17.38
N GLU A 309 16.43 -0.27 16.30
CA GLU A 309 17.41 0.12 15.27
C GLU A 309 18.04 1.51 15.46
N GLY A 310 17.77 2.17 16.60
CA GLY A 310 18.14 3.57 16.83
C GLY A 310 17.45 4.53 15.84
N GLU A 311 18.06 5.68 15.56
CA GLU A 311 17.48 6.70 14.65
C GLU A 311 17.56 6.34 13.15
N MET A 312 17.99 5.13 12.77
CA MET A 312 18.21 4.77 11.35
C MET A 312 16.92 4.50 10.56
N MET A 313 15.81 4.14 11.22
CA MET A 313 14.55 3.83 10.54
C MET A 313 13.78 5.10 10.17
N GLU A 314 13.51 5.37 8.88
CA GLU A 314 12.64 6.49 8.45
C GLU A 314 11.16 6.25 8.78
N ALA A 315 10.70 5.00 8.68
CA ALA A 315 9.34 4.61 9.04
C ALA A 315 9.17 4.59 10.56
N MET A 316 8.17 5.32 11.06
CA MET A 316 7.81 5.30 12.48
C MET A 316 6.93 4.08 12.78
N THR A 317 7.20 3.39 13.87
CA THR A 317 6.24 2.42 14.43
C THR A 317 5.16 3.20 15.14
N ILE A 318 4.22 3.70 14.35
CA ILE A 318 2.97 4.18 14.88
C ILE A 318 2.12 2.94 15.12
N LEU A 319 1.69 2.75 16.36
CA LEU A 319 0.56 1.89 16.70
C LEU A 319 -0.58 2.28 15.77
N ALA A 320 -0.83 1.42 14.80
CA ALA A 320 -1.56 1.74 13.59
C ALA A 320 -2.80 2.60 13.87
N GLY A 321 -2.75 3.83 13.36
CA GLY A 321 -3.88 4.74 13.33
C GLY A 321 -4.77 4.43 12.13
N THR A 322 -6.07 4.65 12.30
CA THR A 322 -7.10 4.59 11.25
C THR A 322 -7.15 5.95 10.58
N VAL A 323 -7.28 5.96 9.26
CA VAL A 323 -7.60 7.16 8.51
C VAL A 323 -8.77 6.75 7.54
N VAL A 324 -9.64 7.68 7.07
CA VAL A 324 -10.98 7.37 6.45
C VAL A 324 -11.32 8.29 5.21
N LEU A 325 -11.80 7.78 4.04
CA LEU A 325 -11.79 8.42 2.65
C LEU A 325 -13.09 9.06 2.05
N LYS A 326 -13.20 10.36 1.71
CA LYS A 326 -14.30 10.88 0.84
C LYS A 326 -13.87 11.06 -0.63
N VAL A 327 -14.47 10.32 -1.57
CA VAL A 327 -14.24 10.43 -3.02
C VAL A 327 -15.39 11.16 -3.72
N ASP A 328 -15.10 12.21 -4.50
CA ASP A 328 -16.07 12.75 -5.45
C ASP A 328 -15.43 12.81 -6.85
N LEU A 329 -15.76 11.84 -7.70
CA LEU A 329 -15.32 11.78 -9.11
C LEU A 329 -16.22 12.60 -10.06
N SER A 330 -17.23 13.30 -9.52
CA SER A 330 -18.27 13.98 -10.30
C SER A 330 -18.23 15.50 -10.23
N SER A 331 -17.50 16.11 -9.28
CA SER A 331 -17.48 17.56 -9.11
C SER A 331 -16.18 18.23 -9.52
N THR A 332 -16.32 19.45 -10.05
CA THR A 332 -15.26 20.34 -10.48
C THR A 332 -14.57 21.08 -9.32
N TYR A 333 -14.94 20.78 -8.06
CA TYR A 333 -14.54 21.53 -6.87
C TYR A 333 -14.27 20.59 -5.69
N LEU A 334 -13.03 20.57 -5.19
CA LEU A 334 -12.68 19.90 -3.94
C LEU A 334 -13.19 20.72 -2.74
N THR A 335 -14.11 20.14 -1.96
CA THR A 335 -14.45 20.59 -0.61
C THR A 335 -13.62 19.83 0.42
N PHE A 336 -12.85 20.54 1.24
CA PHE A 336 -12.09 19.98 2.35
C PHE A 336 -12.95 19.98 3.61
N GLU A 337 -13.12 18.81 4.23
CA GLU A 337 -13.71 18.68 5.57
C GLU A 337 -12.74 17.86 6.43
N LEU A 338 -12.12 18.52 7.40
CA LEU A 338 -11.12 17.94 8.29
C LEU A 338 -11.83 17.53 9.59
N VAL A 339 -12.27 16.27 9.69
CA VAL A 339 -12.93 15.77 10.89
C VAL A 339 -11.88 15.18 11.83
N LEU A 340 -11.70 15.82 12.98
CA LEU A 340 -10.92 15.33 14.12
C LEU A 340 -11.89 14.66 15.10
N ASP A 341 -11.79 13.34 15.29
CA ASP A 341 -12.47 12.67 16.41
C ASP A 341 -11.43 12.05 17.35
N LEU A 342 -11.53 12.42 18.63
CA LEU A 342 -10.62 12.08 19.74
C LEU A 342 -11.12 10.88 20.56
N GLY A 343 -11.94 10.01 19.95
CA GLY A 343 -12.56 8.84 20.59
C GLY A 343 -11.70 7.57 20.58
N PHE A 344 -11.63 6.91 21.74
CA PHE A 344 -10.87 5.71 22.09
C PHE A 344 -10.93 4.50 21.11
N LEU A 345 -9.86 3.70 21.14
CA LEU A 345 -9.54 2.41 20.50
C LEU A 345 -8.89 2.43 19.10
N VAL A 346 -7.59 2.08 19.12
CA VAL A 346 -6.65 1.79 18.03
C VAL A 346 -7.27 0.86 16.96
N SER A 347 -7.33 1.31 15.70
CA SER A 347 -7.66 0.46 14.53
C SER A 347 -6.73 0.81 13.35
N HIS A 348 -6.40 -0.17 12.51
CA HIS A 348 -5.33 -0.12 11.49
C HIS A 348 -5.90 0.18 10.09
N PHE A 349 -5.83 1.42 9.57
CA PHE A 349 -6.26 1.75 8.18
C PHE A 349 -5.53 2.98 7.63
N LEU A 350 -5.22 3.00 6.33
CA LEU A 350 -4.47 4.05 5.62
C LEU A 350 -5.42 4.93 4.80
N VAL A 351 -5.26 6.26 4.84
CA VAL A 351 -6.09 7.18 4.02
C VAL A 351 -5.41 8.38 3.44
N ILE A 352 -5.98 8.72 2.29
CA ILE A 352 -5.37 9.46 1.21
C ILE A 352 -6.51 10.25 0.56
N VAL A 353 -6.38 11.57 0.51
CA VAL A 353 -7.45 12.52 0.15
C VAL A 353 -7.35 12.86 -1.33
N LEU A 354 -8.25 12.35 -2.17
CA LEU A 354 -8.18 12.60 -3.62
C LEU A 354 -8.74 13.96 -4.01
#